data_AF-A0A833FYS7-F1
#
_entry.id   AF-A0A833FYS7-F1
#
_cell.length_a   1.000
_cell.length_b   1.000
_cell.length_c   1.000
_cell.angle_alpha   90.00
_cell.angle_beta   90.00
_cell.angle_gamma   90.00
#
_symmetry.space_group_name_H-M   'P 1'
#
loop_
_entity.id
_entity.type
_entity.pdbx_description
1 polymer ?
#
loop_
_entity_poly.entity_id
_entity_poly.type
_entity_poly.pdbx_seq_one_letter_code
_entity_poly.pdbx_strand_id
1 'polypeptide(L)'
;MRWIVDTSAWSRRGQQRVADQLREVVEGGSELALSPQVLIEVLRGPQGDDVAVERARMNEALPILPITAESFGLAVDAMEVLARHGAESHRVPITDLLTAVIAHEHGAGVLHCDGHYALLSTHAGLSFPQKQLEFESDAASDHPAARQRELRRQLNQALHRLSIEDAEALLGKWLAQARSRGPE
;
A
#
# COMPACT_ATOMS: atom_id res chain seq x y z
N MET A 1 12.48 17.71 6.33
CA MET A 1 11.20 16.97 6.50
C MET A 1 11.50 15.49 6.33
N ARG A 2 10.71 14.60 6.93
CA ARG A 2 10.86 13.14 6.74
C ARG A 2 9.85 12.62 5.73
N TRP A 3 10.23 11.56 5.03
CA TRP A 3 9.36 10.83 4.10
C TRP A 3 9.35 9.36 4.46
N ILE A 4 8.17 8.85 4.81
CA ILE A 4 7.96 7.41 5.00
C ILE A 4 7.97 6.76 3.61
N VAL A 5 8.87 5.81 3.40
CA VAL A 5 8.88 4.98 2.19
C VAL A 5 7.92 3.82 2.41
N ASP A 6 6.77 3.85 1.76
CA ASP A 6 5.80 2.76 1.84
C ASP A 6 6.35 1.45 1.23
N THR A 7 5.82 0.30 1.63
CA THR A 7 6.20 -1.02 1.12
C THR A 7 6.05 -1.12 -0.40
N SER A 8 5.04 -0.47 -0.98
CA SER A 8 4.84 -0.42 -2.43
C SER A 8 6.02 0.24 -3.15
N ALA A 9 6.62 1.28 -2.57
CA ALA A 9 7.84 1.91 -3.08
C ALA A 9 9.10 1.12 -2.70
N TRP A 10 9.19 0.64 -1.45
CA TRP A 10 10.34 -0.09 -0.93
C TRP A 10 10.63 -1.38 -1.72
N SER A 11 9.59 -2.15 -2.03
CA SER A 11 9.70 -3.38 -2.83
C SER A 11 10.27 -3.12 -4.24
N ARG A 12 10.13 -1.89 -4.75
CA ARG A 12 10.59 -1.46 -6.08
C ARG A 12 11.88 -0.65 -6.04
N ARG A 13 12.49 -0.45 -4.88
CA ARG A 13 13.72 0.37 -4.70
C ARG A 13 14.92 -0.07 -5.56
N GLY A 14 14.91 -1.31 -6.06
CA GLY A 14 15.93 -1.81 -6.99
C GLY A 14 15.72 -1.37 -8.44
N GLN A 15 14.55 -0.86 -8.81
CA GLN A 15 14.30 -0.30 -10.13
C GLN A 15 14.93 1.09 -10.23
N GLN A 16 15.61 1.36 -11.35
CA GLN A 16 16.36 2.60 -11.54
C GLN A 16 15.47 3.85 -11.36
N ARG A 17 14.27 3.86 -11.97
CA ARG A 17 13.31 4.97 -11.87
C ARG A 17 12.91 5.29 -10.43
N VAL A 18 12.67 4.26 -9.61
CA VAL A 18 12.30 4.43 -8.19
C VAL A 18 13.51 4.88 -7.38
N ALA A 19 14.67 4.24 -7.58
CA ALA A 19 15.91 4.58 -6.90
C ALA A 19 16.32 6.05 -7.12
N ASP A 20 16.17 6.55 -8.35
CA ASP A 20 16.49 7.93 -8.69
C ASP A 20 15.56 8.92 -7.99
N GLN A 21 14.25 8.66 -7.98
CA GLN A 21 13.30 9.53 -7.27
C GLN A 21 13.48 9.50 -5.74
N LEU A 22 13.88 8.36 -5.16
CA LEU A 22 14.25 8.30 -3.74
C LEU A 22 15.51 9.12 -3.46
N ARG A 23 16.50 9.07 -4.36
CA ARG A 23 17.74 9.85 -4.25
C ARG A 23 17.47 11.34 -4.35
N GLU A 24 16.62 11.78 -5.28
CA GLU A 24 16.19 13.18 -5.41
C GLU A 24 15.57 13.73 -4.12
N VAL A 25 14.79 12.92 -3.39
CA VAL A 25 14.21 13.32 -2.10
C VAL A 25 15.31 13.58 -1.06
N VAL A 26 16.34 12.72 -1.04
CA VAL A 26 17.48 12.86 -0.11
C VAL A 26 18.37 14.03 -0.51
N GLU A 27 18.70 14.17 -1.80
CA GLU A 27 19.50 15.27 -2.35
C GLU A 27 18.81 16.63 -2.18
N GLY A 28 17.47 16.64 -2.15
CA GLY A 28 16.65 17.80 -1.80
C GLY A 28 16.65 18.16 -0.31
N GLY A 29 17.45 17.48 0.53
CA GLY A 29 17.61 17.76 1.95
C GLY A 29 16.54 17.15 2.86
N SER A 30 15.77 16.17 2.36
CA SER A 30 14.84 15.40 3.19
C SER A 30 15.45 14.07 3.66
N GLU A 31 14.92 13.54 4.75
CA GLU A 31 15.32 12.23 5.28
C GLU A 31 14.27 11.18 4.92
N LEU A 32 14.72 9.98 4.55
CA LEU A 32 13.83 8.82 4.41
C LEU A 32 13.59 8.20 5.79
N ALA A 33 12.42 7.62 5.98
CA ALA A 33 12.02 6.93 7.20
C ALA A 33 11.14 5.71 6.86
N LEU A 34 10.92 4.85 7.87
CA LEU A 34 9.96 3.75 7.79
C LEU A 34 8.86 3.93 8.83
N SER A 35 7.68 3.35 8.56
CA SER A 35 6.69 3.07 9.60
C SER A 35 6.92 1.66 10.17
N PRO A 36 6.44 1.36 11.39
CA PRO A 36 6.60 0.03 11.99
C PRO A 36 5.92 -1.06 11.15
N GLN A 37 4.81 -0.74 10.49
CA GLN A 37 4.08 -1.67 9.61
C GLN A 37 4.89 -1.99 8.36
N VAL A 38 5.47 -0.97 7.71
CA VAL A 38 6.37 -1.18 6.57
C VAL A 38 7.55 -2.04 6.98
N LEU A 39 8.18 -1.77 8.13
CA LEU A 39 9.28 -2.62 8.63
C LEU A 39 8.83 -4.08 8.77
N ILE A 40 7.67 -4.32 9.38
CA ILE A 40 7.13 -5.69 9.53
C ILE A 40 6.96 -6.34 8.15
N GLU A 41 6.44 -5.63 7.15
CA GLU A 41 6.27 -6.15 5.79
C GLU A 41 7.59 -6.47 5.11
N VAL A 42 8.62 -5.63 5.27
CA VAL A 42 9.99 -5.92 4.79
C VAL A 42 10.53 -7.20 5.43
N LEU A 43 10.32 -7.36 6.74
CA LEU A 43 10.80 -8.52 7.50
C LEU A 43 10.04 -9.82 7.19
N ARG A 44 8.99 -9.80 6.36
CA ARG A 44 8.34 -11.01 5.84
C ARG A 44 9.15 -11.72 4.74
N GLY A 45 10.12 -11.03 4.14
CA GLY A 45 11.01 -11.60 3.13
C GLY A 45 12.04 -12.58 3.68
N PRO A 46 12.92 -12.16 4.62
CA PRO A 46 13.94 -13.04 5.20
C PRO A 46 13.33 -14.18 6.04
N GLN A 47 14.12 -15.24 6.28
CA GLN A 47 13.70 -16.43 7.03
C GLN A 47 14.69 -16.77 8.16
N GLY A 48 14.20 -17.32 9.27
CA GLY A 48 15.07 -17.74 10.39
C GLY A 48 15.89 -16.58 10.96
N ASP A 49 17.19 -16.82 11.18
CA ASP A 49 18.11 -15.83 11.76
C ASP A 49 18.32 -14.59 10.86
N ASP A 50 18.06 -14.70 9.55
CA ASP A 50 18.16 -13.57 8.62
C ASP A 50 17.16 -12.45 8.95
N VAL A 51 16.07 -12.75 9.65
CA VAL A 51 15.10 -11.74 10.13
C VAL A 51 15.77 -10.77 11.11
N ALA A 52 16.62 -11.28 12.02
CA ALA A 52 17.33 -10.44 12.98
C ALA A 52 18.40 -9.58 12.29
N VAL A 53 19.10 -10.15 11.31
CA VAL A 53 20.12 -9.45 10.51
C VAL A 53 19.49 -8.31 9.72
N GLU A 54 18.40 -8.57 9.00
CA GLU A 54 17.72 -7.52 8.22
C GLU A 54 17.09 -6.45 9.14
N ARG A 55 16.55 -6.83 10.30
CA ARG A 55 16.05 -5.87 11.29
C ARG A 55 17.14 -4.93 11.78
N ALA A 56 18.31 -5.45 12.13
CA ALA A 56 19.44 -4.65 12.59
C ALA A 56 19.88 -3.67 11.49
N ARG A 57 20.03 -4.16 10.26
CA ARG A 57 20.36 -3.35 9.08
C ARG A 57 19.34 -2.22 8.85
N MET A 58 18.04 -2.49 8.97
CA MET A 58 17.01 -1.46 8.79
C MET A 58 17.06 -0.38 9.86
N ASN A 59 17.26 -0.77 11.13
CA ASN A 59 17.39 0.17 12.24
C ASN A 59 18.61 1.09 12.12
N GLU A 60 19.70 0.58 11.53
CA GLU A 60 20.90 1.39 11.26
C GLU A 60 20.72 2.31 10.05
N ALA A 61 19.98 1.86 9.04
CA ALA A 61 19.84 2.59 7.77
C ALA A 61 18.82 3.73 7.83
N LEU A 62 17.69 3.55 8.52
CA LEU A 62 16.57 4.49 8.49
C LEU A 62 15.92 4.68 9.86
N PRO A 63 15.52 5.92 10.23
CA PRO A 63 14.67 6.13 11.39
C PRO A 63 13.30 5.46 11.19
N ILE A 64 12.79 4.87 12.26
CA ILE A 64 11.43 4.32 12.31
C ILE A 64 10.58 5.31 13.09
N LEU A 65 9.56 5.87 12.44
CA LEU A 65 8.64 6.79 13.10
C LEU A 65 7.70 5.97 14.01
N PRO A 66 7.63 6.29 15.32
CA PRO A 66 6.87 5.48 16.26
C PRO A 66 5.35 5.62 16.01
N ILE A 67 4.64 4.55 16.34
CA ILE A 67 3.19 4.52 16.47
C ILE A 67 2.81 4.38 17.94
N THR A 68 1.76 5.05 18.38
CA THR A 68 1.26 4.97 19.76
C THR A 68 -0.17 4.43 19.81
N ALA A 69 -0.73 4.26 21.01
CA ALA A 69 -2.12 3.85 21.17
C ALA A 69 -3.08 4.92 20.60
N GLU A 70 -2.73 6.20 20.75
CA GLU A 70 -3.46 7.35 20.23
C GLU A 70 -3.54 7.33 18.70
N SER A 71 -2.47 6.90 18.02
CA SER A 71 -2.46 6.73 16.57
C SER A 71 -3.56 5.76 16.10
N PHE A 72 -3.87 4.70 16.87
CA PHE A 72 -4.97 3.79 16.53
C PHE A 72 -6.34 4.44 16.71
N GLY A 73 -6.50 5.32 17.70
CA GLY A 73 -7.72 6.14 17.84
C GLY A 73 -7.94 7.02 16.62
N LEU A 74 -6.89 7.72 16.19
CA LEU A 74 -6.93 8.56 14.99
C LEU A 74 -7.20 7.75 13.71
N ALA A 75 -6.70 6.52 13.62
CA ALA A 75 -7.01 5.61 12.51
C ALA A 75 -8.50 5.25 12.47
N VAL A 76 -9.14 5.01 13.62
CA VAL A 76 -10.58 4.77 13.71
C VAL A 76 -11.36 6.01 13.26
N ASP A 77 -10.99 7.20 13.75
CA ASP A 77 -11.62 8.46 13.35
C ASP A 77 -11.53 8.66 11.82
N ALA A 78 -10.35 8.41 11.24
CA ALA A 78 -10.12 8.49 9.80
C ALA A 78 -10.99 7.50 9.01
N MET A 79 -11.19 6.27 9.51
CA MET A 79 -12.11 5.30 8.89
C MET A 79 -13.56 5.78 8.93
N GLU A 80 -14.00 6.40 10.02
CA GLU A 80 -15.35 6.96 10.09
C GLU A 80 -15.57 8.09 9.09
N VAL A 81 -14.57 8.97 8.93
CA VAL A 81 -14.62 10.05 7.92
C VAL A 81 -14.71 9.45 6.51
N LEU A 82 -13.87 8.46 6.19
CA LEU A 82 -13.90 7.78 4.90
C LEU A 82 -15.23 7.05 4.65
N ALA A 83 -15.81 6.43 5.67
CA ALA A 83 -17.08 5.71 5.54
C ALA A 83 -18.23 6.66 5.18
N ARG A 84 -18.18 7.91 5.66
CA ARG A 84 -19.12 8.98 5.28
C ARG A 84 -18.87 9.52 3.88
N HIS A 85 -17.64 9.46 3.38
CA HIS A 85 -17.29 9.92 2.03
C HIS A 85 -17.81 8.96 0.94
N GLY A 86 -17.75 7.64 1.17
CA GLY A 86 -18.26 6.65 0.22
C GLY A 86 -18.32 5.24 0.80
N ALA A 87 -19.26 4.44 0.30
CA ALA A 87 -19.57 3.11 0.83
C ALA A 87 -18.35 2.17 0.93
N GLU A 88 -17.39 2.31 0.02
CA GLU A 88 -16.18 1.46 -0.04
C GLU A 88 -14.88 2.25 0.27
N SER A 89 -14.98 3.56 0.51
CA SER A 89 -13.83 4.45 0.71
C SER A 89 -13.07 4.17 1.99
N HIS A 90 -13.71 3.56 3.00
CA HIS A 90 -13.07 3.17 4.26
C HIS A 90 -12.36 1.80 4.19
N ARG A 91 -12.43 1.08 3.06
CA ARG A 91 -11.81 -0.24 2.89
C ARG A 91 -10.37 -0.19 2.38
N VAL A 92 -9.65 0.86 2.73
CA VAL A 92 -8.20 0.95 2.50
C VAL A 92 -7.45 -0.11 3.32
N PRO A 93 -6.27 -0.58 2.87
CA PRO A 93 -5.46 -1.47 3.68
C PRO A 93 -5.12 -0.82 5.04
N ILE A 94 -5.19 -1.61 6.11
CA ILE A 94 -4.91 -1.13 7.48
C ILE A 94 -3.48 -0.60 7.58
N THR A 95 -2.53 -1.22 6.88
CA THR A 95 -1.11 -0.80 6.83
C THR A 95 -0.96 0.60 6.25
N ASP A 96 -1.70 0.91 5.20
CA ASP A 96 -1.63 2.18 4.48
C ASP A 96 -2.29 3.29 5.32
N LEU A 97 -3.42 2.97 5.95
CA LEU A 97 -4.09 3.85 6.91
C LEU A 97 -3.18 4.21 8.09
N LEU A 98 -2.57 3.22 8.74
CA LEU A 98 -1.68 3.47 9.87
C LEU A 98 -0.43 4.24 9.44
N THR A 99 0.10 3.97 8.24
CA THR A 99 1.22 4.76 7.69
C THR A 99 0.83 6.21 7.43
N ALA A 100 -0.38 6.47 6.91
CA ALA A 100 -0.90 7.82 6.72
C ALA A 100 -1.13 8.56 8.04
N VAL A 101 -1.61 7.86 9.08
CA VAL A 101 -1.75 8.42 10.44
C VAL A 101 -0.38 8.83 10.99
N ILE A 102 0.63 7.96 10.90
CA ILE A 102 1.99 8.28 11.35
C ILE A 102 2.54 9.48 10.56
N ALA A 103 2.31 9.51 9.24
CA ALA A 103 2.73 10.66 8.43
C ALA A 103 2.09 11.97 8.91
N HIS A 104 0.79 11.93 9.21
CA HIS A 104 0.06 13.07 9.75
C HIS A 104 0.61 13.54 11.11
N GLU A 105 0.74 12.63 12.08
CA GLU A 105 1.18 12.95 13.45
C GLU A 105 2.61 13.50 13.50
N HIS A 106 3.49 12.96 12.64
CA HIS A 106 4.91 13.32 12.63
C HIS A 106 5.26 14.46 11.66
N GLY A 107 4.27 15.03 10.96
CA GLY A 107 4.51 16.03 9.91
C GLY A 107 5.43 15.51 8.80
N ALA A 108 5.32 14.21 8.50
CA ALA A 108 6.10 13.52 7.49
C ALA A 108 5.26 13.35 6.20
N GLY A 109 5.95 13.16 5.08
CA GLY A 109 5.30 12.76 3.83
C GLY A 109 5.31 11.25 3.61
N VAL A 110 4.58 10.77 2.60
CA VAL A 110 4.62 9.36 2.16
C VAL A 110 5.07 9.25 0.70
N LEU A 111 6.08 8.42 0.44
CA LEU A 111 6.49 7.99 -0.90
C LEU A 111 5.90 6.61 -1.18
N HIS A 112 5.10 6.49 -2.23
CA HIS A 112 4.34 5.26 -2.51
C HIS A 112 4.21 5.00 -4.01
N CYS A 113 3.76 3.80 -4.39
CA CYS A 113 3.47 3.41 -5.78
C CYS A 113 1.99 3.05 -6.01
N ASP A 114 1.17 2.95 -4.96
CA ASP A 114 -0.29 2.71 -5.06
C ASP A 114 -1.10 4.02 -5.06
N GLY A 115 -2.44 3.91 -5.15
CA GLY A 115 -3.34 5.08 -5.14
C GLY A 115 -4.02 5.37 -3.81
N HIS A 116 -3.77 4.61 -2.74
CA HIS A 116 -4.54 4.72 -1.49
C HIS A 116 -4.23 6.02 -0.73
N TYR A 117 -2.98 6.47 -0.77
CA TYR A 117 -2.55 7.68 -0.04
C TYR A 117 -3.18 8.97 -0.57
N ALA A 118 -3.57 9.03 -1.86
CA ALA A 118 -4.31 10.16 -2.40
C ALA A 118 -5.73 10.25 -1.79
N LEU A 119 -6.42 9.11 -1.65
CA LEU A 119 -7.72 9.04 -0.96
C LEU A 119 -7.58 9.45 0.51
N LEU A 120 -6.55 8.92 1.20
CA LEU A 120 -6.31 9.18 2.62
C LEU A 120 -6.02 10.66 2.91
N SER A 121 -5.10 11.27 2.16
CA SER A 121 -4.72 12.68 2.34
C SER A 121 -5.83 13.67 1.98
N THR A 122 -6.79 13.27 1.14
CA THR A 122 -7.87 14.15 0.69
C THR A 122 -9.16 13.98 1.50
N HIS A 123 -9.46 12.75 1.92
CA HIS A 123 -10.81 12.40 2.41
C HIS A 123 -10.84 11.75 3.78
N ALA A 124 -9.70 11.39 4.39
CA ALA A 124 -9.68 10.73 5.70
C ALA A 124 -9.54 11.70 6.89
N GLY A 125 -9.50 13.01 6.64
CA GLY A 125 -9.19 14.00 7.69
C GLY A 125 -7.72 13.99 8.12
N LEU A 126 -6.86 13.30 7.39
CA LEU A 126 -5.43 13.23 7.61
C LEU A 126 -4.71 14.23 6.70
N SER A 127 -3.85 15.06 7.27
CA SER A 127 -3.05 16.04 6.54
C SER A 127 -1.59 15.62 6.50
N PHE A 128 -1.12 15.18 5.33
CA PHE A 128 0.28 14.84 5.07
C PHE A 128 0.58 14.99 3.57
N PRO A 129 1.80 15.38 3.18
CA PRO A 129 2.19 15.35 1.78
C PRO A 129 2.37 13.91 1.30
N GLN A 130 1.98 13.62 0.06
CA GLN A 130 2.26 12.34 -0.59
C GLN A 130 2.91 12.57 -1.95
N LYS A 131 3.78 11.65 -2.35
CA LYS A 131 4.36 11.59 -3.70
C LYS A 131 4.24 10.16 -4.21
N GLN A 132 3.41 10.00 -5.23
CA GLN A 132 3.38 8.78 -6.02
C GLN A 132 4.66 8.71 -6.86
N LEU A 133 5.46 7.67 -6.66
CA LEU A 133 6.66 7.40 -7.42
C LEU A 133 6.32 6.71 -8.73
N GLU A 134 6.97 7.17 -9.79
CA GLU A 134 6.93 6.47 -11.05
C GLU A 134 7.81 5.23 -10.98
N PHE A 135 7.35 4.13 -11.55
CA PHE A 135 8.13 2.91 -11.64
C PHE A 135 7.93 2.32 -13.03
N GLU A 136 8.91 1.55 -13.49
CA GLU A 136 8.75 0.78 -14.71
C GLU A 136 7.69 -0.28 -14.38
N SER A 137 6.48 -0.06 -14.90
CA SER A 137 5.55 -1.17 -14.97
C SER A 137 6.24 -2.19 -15.85
N ASP A 138 6.35 -3.42 -15.37
CA ASP A 138 6.65 -4.51 -16.28
C ASP A 138 5.47 -4.60 -17.26
N ALA A 139 5.46 -3.74 -18.28
CA ALA A 139 4.58 -3.83 -19.43
C ALA A 139 4.82 -5.14 -20.22
N ALA A 140 5.77 -5.96 -19.75
CA ALA A 140 6.05 -7.32 -20.17
C ALA A 140 6.33 -8.25 -18.98
N SER A 141 5.62 -8.11 -17.84
CA SER A 141 5.51 -9.24 -16.92
C SER A 141 4.54 -10.22 -17.55
N ASP A 142 5.05 -11.07 -18.44
CA ASP A 142 4.38 -12.30 -18.88
C ASP A 142 4.19 -13.27 -17.70
N HIS A 143 4.51 -12.85 -16.47
CA HIS A 143 4.33 -13.60 -15.25
C HIS A 143 2.83 -13.80 -14.97
N PRO A 144 2.31 -15.04 -15.09
CA PRO A 144 0.87 -15.30 -15.05
C PRO A 144 0.21 -14.79 -13.76
N ALA A 145 0.93 -14.85 -12.63
CA ALA A 145 0.45 -14.37 -11.34
C ALA A 145 0.20 -12.86 -11.26
N ALA A 146 1.01 -12.02 -11.92
CA ALA A 146 0.82 -10.57 -11.92
C ALA A 146 -0.43 -10.19 -12.72
N ARG A 147 -0.58 -10.80 -13.90
CA ARG A 147 -1.78 -10.67 -14.75
C ARG A 147 -3.04 -11.16 -14.03
N GLN A 148 -2.96 -12.26 -13.30
CA GLN A 148 -4.09 -12.79 -12.53
C GLN A 148 -4.50 -11.86 -11.38
N ARG A 149 -3.54 -11.23 -10.68
CA ARG A 149 -3.84 -10.24 -9.63
C ARG A 149 -4.54 -9.01 -10.22
N GLU A 150 -4.07 -8.53 -11.36
CA GLU A 150 -4.68 -7.38 -12.04
C GLU A 150 -6.10 -7.69 -12.52
N LEU A 151 -6.33 -8.86 -13.12
CA LEU A 151 -7.66 -9.31 -13.52
C LEU A 151 -8.61 -9.45 -12.31
N ARG A 152 -8.12 -9.96 -11.17
CA ARG A 152 -8.91 -10.04 -9.92
C ARG A 152 -9.29 -8.65 -9.40
N ARG A 153 -8.35 -7.69 -9.46
CA ARG A 153 -8.59 -6.30 -9.06
C ARG A 153 -9.67 -5.66 -9.93
N GLN A 154 -9.55 -5.77 -11.25
CA GLN A 154 -10.53 -5.26 -12.21
C GLN A 154 -11.90 -5.90 -12.02
N LEU A 155 -11.95 -7.22 -11.80
CA LEU A 155 -13.18 -7.95 -11.51
C LEU A 155 -13.86 -7.41 -10.26
N ASN A 156 -13.14 -7.32 -9.14
CA ASN A 156 -13.69 -6.80 -7.90
C ASN A 156 -14.26 -5.38 -8.09
N GLN A 157 -13.53 -4.50 -8.79
CA GLN A 157 -14.00 -3.16 -9.10
C GLN A 157 -15.29 -3.15 -9.94
N ALA A 158 -15.44 -4.07 -10.88
CA ALA A 158 -16.65 -4.21 -11.69
C ALA A 158 -17.84 -4.74 -10.86
N LEU A 159 -17.61 -5.75 -10.00
CA LEU A 159 -18.64 -6.33 -9.15
C LEU A 159 -19.21 -5.32 -8.16
N HIS A 160 -18.38 -4.43 -7.59
CA HIS A 160 -18.84 -3.38 -6.69
C HIS A 160 -19.80 -2.36 -7.32
N ARG A 161 -19.87 -2.30 -8.65
CA ARG A 161 -20.81 -1.42 -9.38
C ARG A 161 -22.15 -2.09 -9.67
N LEU A 162 -22.29 -3.37 -9.38
CA LEU A 162 -23.50 -4.15 -9.61
C LEU A 162 -24.33 -4.26 -8.34
N SER A 163 -25.63 -4.53 -8.52
CA SER A 163 -26.44 -5.04 -7.42
C SER A 163 -25.91 -6.40 -6.95
N ILE A 164 -26.19 -6.79 -5.71
CA ILE A 164 -25.79 -8.10 -5.18
C ILE A 164 -26.36 -9.23 -6.06
N GLU A 165 -27.61 -9.12 -6.50
CA GLU A 165 -28.29 -10.10 -7.34
C GLU A 165 -27.60 -10.26 -8.72
N ASP A 166 -27.20 -9.15 -9.35
CA ASP A 166 -26.47 -9.17 -10.61
C ASP A 166 -25.04 -9.73 -10.45
N ALA A 167 -24.37 -9.37 -9.35
CA ALA A 167 -23.03 -9.87 -9.03
C ALA A 167 -23.05 -11.39 -8.79
N GLU A 168 -24.03 -11.89 -8.05
CA GLU A 168 -24.23 -13.32 -7.80
C GLU A 168 -24.53 -14.09 -9.09
N ALA A 169 -25.42 -13.57 -9.93
CA ALA A 169 -25.74 -14.18 -11.22
C ALA A 169 -24.50 -14.26 -12.15
N LEU A 170 -23.69 -13.19 -12.17
CA LEU A 170 -22.46 -13.13 -12.97
C LEU A 170 -21.40 -14.12 -12.45
N LEU A 171 -21.12 -14.09 -11.15
CA LEU A 171 -20.14 -14.98 -10.51
C LEU A 171 -20.56 -16.45 -10.63
N GLY A 172 -21.85 -16.75 -10.46
CA GLY A 172 -22.39 -18.10 -10.60
C GLY A 172 -22.15 -18.69 -11.99
N LYS A 173 -22.39 -17.89 -13.05
CA LYS A 173 -22.10 -18.30 -14.44
C LYS A 173 -20.62 -18.60 -14.66
N TRP A 174 -19.74 -17.75 -14.15
CA TRP A 174 -18.30 -17.91 -14.32
C TRP A 174 -17.73 -19.09 -13.53
N LEU A 175 -18.21 -19.32 -12.30
CA LEU A 175 -17.83 -20.48 -11.49
C LEU A 175 -18.28 -21.79 -12.16
N ALA A 176 -19.48 -21.82 -12.75
CA ALA A 176 -19.95 -22.97 -13.52
C ALA A 176 -19.06 -23.24 -14.74
N GLN A 177 -18.70 -22.20 -15.49
CA GLN A 177 -17.79 -22.32 -16.64
C GLN A 177 -16.38 -22.78 -16.23
N ALA A 178 -15.83 -22.23 -15.14
CA ALA A 178 -14.51 -22.61 -14.64
C ALA A 178 -14.47 -24.09 -14.21
N ARG A 179 -15.52 -24.56 -13.52
CA ARG A 179 -15.65 -25.98 -13.11
C ARG A 179 -15.79 -26.93 -14.30
N SER A 180 -16.42 -26.48 -15.39
CA SER A 180 -16.58 -27.29 -16.62
C SER A 180 -15.28 -27.44 -17.43
N ARG A 181 -14.25 -26.63 -17.15
CA ARG A 181 -12.93 -26.64 -17.82
C ARG A 181 -11.83 -27.21 -16.91
N GLY A 182 -12.12 -28.25 -16.14
CA GLY A 182 -11.17 -28.88 -15.21
C GLY A 182 -9.81 -29.20 -15.84
N PRO A 183 -8.74 -29.33 -15.02
CA PRO A 183 -7.36 -29.40 -15.52
C PRO A 183 -7.17 -30.63 -16.42
N GLU A 184 -6.63 -30.42 -17.63
CA GLU A 184 -5.96 -31.48 -18.40
C GLU A 184 -4.64 -31.87 -17.70
#